data_AF-A0A2M8EAW7-F1
#
_entry.id   AF-A0A2M8EAW7-F1
#
_cell.length_a   1.000
_cell.length_b   1.000
_cell.length_c   1.000
_cell.angle_alpha   90.00
_cell.angle_beta   90.00
_cell.angle_gamma   90.00
#
_symmetry.space_group_name_H-M   'P 1'
#
loop_
_entity.id
_entity.type
_entity.pdbx_description
1 polymer ?
#
loop_
_entity_poly.entity_id
_entity_poly.type
_entity_poly.pdbx_seq_one_letter_code
_entity_poly.pdbx_strand_id
1 'polypeptide(L)'
;MRALPDADHLQHTAATMHVQWPDDISLLEGQLFRHSHMHSSKQLTALYLLGLAVKNHGRFVTFDRRIPLTAVYGAKPEHLVVL
;
A
#
# COMPACT_ATOMS: atom_id res chain seq x y z
N MET A 1 -12.71 25.64 18.93
CA MET A 1 -12.16 26.28 17.72
C MET A 1 -10.89 25.52 17.35
N ARG A 2 -11.00 24.53 16.45
CA ARG A 2 -9.90 23.63 16.08
C ARG A 2 -9.13 24.27 14.93
N ALA A 3 -7.84 24.51 15.12
CA ALA A 3 -6.96 24.99 14.05
C ALA A 3 -7.01 24.00 12.87
N LEU A 4 -7.31 24.51 11.68
CA LEU A 4 -7.12 23.81 10.41
C LEU A 4 -5.61 23.53 10.27
N PRO A 5 -5.18 22.30 9.94
CA PRO A 5 -3.77 22.05 9.67
C PRO A 5 -3.33 22.87 8.44
N ASP A 6 -2.16 23.51 8.58
CA ASP A 6 -1.56 24.38 7.58
C ASP A 6 -1.47 23.71 6.20
N ALA A 7 -1.96 24.43 5.19
CA ALA A 7 -2.06 24.00 3.79
C ALA A 7 -0.70 23.88 3.05
N ASP A 8 0.41 23.81 3.80
CA ASP A 8 1.76 24.02 3.25
C ASP A 8 2.57 22.74 3.04
N HIS A 9 2.02 21.56 3.36
CA HIS A 9 2.76 20.29 3.27
C HIS A 9 2.86 19.67 1.85
N LEU A 10 2.13 20.20 0.86
CA LEU A 10 1.93 19.53 -0.45
C LEU A 10 2.74 20.12 -1.62
N GLN A 11 3.74 20.96 -1.38
CA GLN A 11 4.44 21.64 -2.49
C GLN A 11 5.41 20.77 -3.30
N HIS A 12 5.68 19.52 -2.91
CA HIS A 12 6.62 18.62 -3.61
C HIS A 12 5.99 17.68 -4.65
N THR A 13 4.67 17.72 -4.89
CA THR A 13 3.97 16.80 -5.82
C THR A 13 3.45 17.47 -7.10
N ALA A 14 3.89 18.69 -7.41
CA ALA A 14 3.41 19.47 -8.55
C ALA A 14 3.72 18.86 -9.95
N ALA A 15 4.47 17.76 -10.02
CA ALA A 15 4.70 17.04 -11.27
C ALA A 15 3.50 16.14 -11.59
N THR A 16 2.87 16.35 -12.76
CA THR A 16 1.72 15.59 -13.28
C THR A 16 1.96 14.07 -13.40
N MET A 17 3.20 13.60 -13.23
CA MET A 17 3.59 12.20 -13.32
C MET A 17 3.44 11.38 -12.03
N HIS A 18 3.08 12.02 -10.92
CA HIS A 18 2.86 11.34 -9.64
C HIS A 18 1.41 11.46 -9.19
N VAL A 19 0.79 10.32 -8.89
CA VAL A 19 -0.53 10.24 -8.25
C VAL A 19 -0.32 9.77 -6.83
N GLN A 20 -0.88 10.51 -5.87
CA GLN A 20 -0.89 10.13 -4.47
C GLN A 20 -2.24 9.47 -4.15
N TRP A 21 -2.21 8.20 -3.75
CA TRP A 21 -3.41 7.50 -3.31
C TRP A 21 -3.76 7.87 -1.87
N PRO A 22 -5.07 8.00 -1.55
CA PRO A 22 -5.51 8.21 -0.19
C PRO A 22 -5.24 6.96 0.67
N ASP A 23 -5.07 7.17 1.98
CA ASP A 23 -5.08 6.09 2.96
C ASP A 23 -6.53 5.62 3.17
N ASP A 24 -6.95 4.65 2.37
CA ASP A 24 -8.36 4.26 2.26
C ASP A 24 -8.60 2.74 2.26
N ILE A 25 -7.64 2.00 2.83
CA ILE A 25 -7.76 0.57 3.13
C ILE A 25 -7.33 0.31 4.57
N SER A 26 -7.95 -0.67 5.23
CA SER A 26 -7.53 -1.11 6.56
C SER A 26 -6.88 -2.50 6.53
N LEU A 27 -5.74 -2.65 7.23
CA LEU A 27 -5.10 -3.96 7.44
C LEU A 27 -5.99 -4.96 8.19
N LEU A 28 -7.07 -4.50 8.82
CA LEU A 28 -8.02 -5.35 9.53
C LEU A 28 -9.15 -5.87 8.63
N GLU A 29 -9.23 -5.40 7.39
CA GLU A 29 -10.23 -5.88 6.43
C GLU A 29 -9.87 -7.29 5.95
N GLY A 30 -10.50 -8.28 6.56
CA GLY A 30 -10.34 -9.69 6.20
C GLY A 30 -10.77 -10.05 4.76
N GLN A 31 -11.41 -9.12 4.04
CA GLN A 31 -11.71 -9.27 2.62
C GLN A 31 -10.56 -8.83 1.71
N LEU A 32 -9.66 -7.98 2.21
CA LEU A 32 -8.49 -7.50 1.49
C LEU A 32 -7.22 -8.26 1.91
N PHE A 33 -7.16 -8.72 3.16
CA PHE A 33 -5.99 -9.38 3.72
C PHE A 33 -6.29 -10.79 4.24
N ARG A 34 -5.40 -11.74 3.91
CA ARG A 34 -5.37 -13.07 4.52
C ARG A 34 -4.50 -13.02 5.76
N HIS A 35 -5.11 -12.75 6.92
CA HIS A 35 -4.38 -12.59 8.18
C HIS A 35 -3.57 -13.84 8.56
N SER A 36 -4.01 -15.03 8.13
CA SER A 36 -3.28 -16.30 8.30
C SER A 36 -1.91 -16.34 7.60
N HIS A 37 -1.68 -15.47 6.62
CA HIS A 37 -0.42 -15.35 5.88
C HIS A 37 0.40 -14.10 6.30
N MET A 38 -0.05 -13.38 7.33
CA MET A 38 0.65 -12.21 7.89
C MET A 38 1.58 -12.66 9.02
N HIS A 39 2.77 -13.14 8.67
CA HIS A 39 3.65 -13.84 9.61
C HIS A 39 4.51 -12.93 10.49
N SER A 40 4.61 -11.63 10.19
CA SER A 40 5.42 -10.70 10.98
C SER A 40 4.91 -9.27 10.93
N SER A 41 5.01 -8.56 12.07
CA SER A 41 4.75 -7.11 12.14
C SER A 41 5.63 -6.31 11.18
N LYS A 42 6.83 -6.80 10.85
CA LYS A 42 7.76 -6.17 9.90
C LYS A 42 7.22 -6.10 8.48
N GLN A 43 6.23 -6.93 8.13
CA GLN A 43 5.65 -6.98 6.78
C GLN A 43 4.41 -6.09 6.64
N LEU A 44 3.83 -5.57 7.72
CA LEU A 44 2.53 -4.89 7.68
C LEU A 44 2.50 -3.70 6.70
N THR A 45 3.53 -2.87 6.70
CA THR A 45 3.64 -1.75 5.75
C THR A 45 3.74 -2.24 4.31
N ALA A 46 4.53 -3.27 4.05
CA ALA A 46 4.68 -3.82 2.70
C ALA A 46 3.37 -4.46 2.20
N LEU A 47 2.65 -5.15 3.08
CA LEU A 47 1.35 -5.74 2.76
C LEU A 47 0.30 -4.66 2.52
N TYR A 48 0.28 -3.59 3.33
CA TYR A 48 -0.57 -2.44 3.11
C TYR A 48 -0.32 -1.81 1.73
N LEU A 49 0.95 -1.55 1.37
CA LEU A 49 1.30 -0.96 0.07
C LEU A 49 0.96 -1.88 -1.10
N LEU A 50 1.11 -3.20 -0.93
CA LEU A 50 0.65 -4.17 -1.92
C LEU A 50 -0.88 -4.15 -2.05
N GLY A 51 -1.62 -4.05 -0.95
CA GLY A 51 -3.08 -3.91 -0.95
C GLY A 51 -3.54 -2.65 -1.68
N LEU A 52 -2.87 -1.52 -1.45
CA LEU A 52 -3.12 -0.27 -2.19
C LEU A 52 -2.87 -0.44 -3.69
N ALA A 53 -1.77 -1.12 -4.07
CA ALA A 53 -1.47 -1.39 -5.47
C ALA A 53 -2.55 -2.26 -6.12
N VAL A 54 -3.05 -3.29 -5.44
CA VAL A 54 -4.15 -4.13 -5.95
C VAL A 54 -5.42 -3.29 -6.15
N LYS A 55 -5.81 -2.48 -5.15
CA LYS A 55 -7.01 -1.63 -5.20
C LYS A 55 -6.96 -0.61 -6.35
N ASN A 56 -5.78 -0.03 -6.60
CA ASN A 56 -5.60 1.01 -7.60
C ASN A 56 -5.06 0.48 -8.94
N HIS A 57 -5.06 -0.85 -9.16
CA HIS A 57 -4.56 -1.50 -10.37
C HIS A 57 -3.11 -1.11 -10.74
N GLY A 58 -2.30 -0.85 -9.72
CA GLY A 58 -0.89 -0.47 -9.85
C GLY A 58 0.08 -1.60 -9.52
N ARG A 59 1.36 -1.25 -9.38
CA ARG A 59 2.44 -2.21 -9.08
C ARG A 59 3.24 -1.70 -7.90
N PHE A 60 3.40 -2.53 -6.87
CA PHE A 60 4.27 -2.25 -5.75
C PHE A 60 5.69 -2.73 -6.07
N VAL A 61 6.64 -1.79 -6.13
CA VAL A 61 8.05 -2.06 -6.44
C VAL A 61 8.86 -2.02 -5.15
N THR A 62 9.69 -3.03 -4.91
CA THR A 62 10.43 -3.19 -3.64
C THR A 62 11.74 -3.96 -3.83
N PHE A 63 12.66 -3.86 -2.87
CA PHE A 63 13.84 -4.72 -2.78
C PHE A 63 13.65 -5.92 -1.83
N ASP A 64 12.51 -5.96 -1.12
CA ASP A 64 12.22 -7.04 -0.17
C ASP A 64 11.61 -8.26 -0.87
N ARG A 65 12.36 -9.36 -0.89
CA ARG A 65 11.91 -10.66 -1.43
C ARG A 65 10.97 -11.44 -0.52
N ARG A 66 10.74 -10.97 0.71
CA ARG A 66 10.01 -11.71 1.76
C ARG A 66 8.53 -11.34 1.83
N ILE A 67 8.00 -10.60 0.86
CA ILE A 67 6.59 -10.17 0.86
C ILE A 67 5.72 -11.31 0.31
N PRO A 68 4.83 -11.91 1.13
CA PRO A 68 3.96 -12.98 0.67
C PRO A 68 2.82 -12.41 -0.18
N LEU A 69 2.88 -12.63 -1.49
CA LEU A 69 1.81 -12.24 -2.42
C LEU A 69 0.45 -12.81 -2.00
N THR A 70 0.43 -14.00 -1.43
CA THR A 70 -0.76 -14.71 -0.95
C THR A 70 -1.42 -14.07 0.27
N ALA A 71 -0.78 -13.09 0.93
CA ALA A 71 -1.37 -12.39 2.08
C ALA A 71 -2.38 -11.31 1.67
N VAL A 72 -2.47 -10.96 0.39
CA VAL A 72 -3.40 -9.94 -0.13
C VAL A 72 -4.35 -10.61 -1.13
N TYR A 73 -5.66 -10.49 -0.90
CA TYR A 73 -6.66 -10.99 -1.83
C TYR A 73 -6.59 -10.22 -3.16
N GLY A 74 -6.68 -10.94 -4.28
CA GLY A 74 -6.59 -10.34 -5.62
C GLY A 74 -5.17 -9.96 -6.06
N ALA A 75 -4.15 -10.11 -5.21
CA ALA A 75 -2.77 -9.90 -5.61
C ALA A 75 -2.33 -10.95 -6.64
N LYS A 76 -1.62 -10.48 -7.66
CA LYS A 76 -1.11 -11.23 -8.80
C LYS A 76 0.36 -10.88 -9.00
N PRO A 77 1.16 -11.70 -9.69
CA PRO A 77 2.57 -11.39 -9.93
C PRO A 77 2.82 -10.01 -10.57
N GLU A 78 1.88 -9.49 -11.36
CA GLU A 78 1.97 -8.15 -11.93
C GLU A 78 1.95 -7.03 -10.88
N HIS A 79 1.29 -7.24 -9.73
CA HIS A 79 1.15 -6.24 -8.67
C HIS A 79 2.39 -6.12 -7.76
N LEU A 80 3.35 -7.04 -7.84
CA LEU A 80 4.58 -7.02 -7.05
C LEU A 80 5.81 -7.15 -7.95
N VAL A 81 6.66 -6.13 -7.95
CA VAL A 81 7.94 -6.14 -8.67
C VAL A 81 9.05 -6.10 -7.65
N VAL A 82 9.94 -7.09 -7.68
CA VAL A 82 11.12 -7.11 -6.82
C VAL A 82 12.36 -6.81 -7.67
N LEU A 83 13.13 -5.80 -7.26
CA LEU A 83 14.38 -5.38 -7.91
C LEU A 83 15.61 -6.05 -7.25
#